data_AF-N1QHN3-F1
#
_entry.id   AF-N1QHN3-F1
#
_cell.length_a   1.000
_cell.length_b   1.000
_cell.length_c   1.000
_cell.angle_alpha   90.00
_cell.angle_beta   90.00
_cell.angle_gamma   90.00
#
_symmetry.space_group_name_H-M   'P 1'
#
loop_
_entity.id
_entity.type
_entity.pdbx_description
1 polymer ?
#
loop_
_entity_poly.entity_id
_entity_poly.type
_entity_poly.pdbx_seq_one_letter_code
_entity_poly.pdbx_strand_id
1 'polypeptide(L)'
;MNAADLSAQLISLSDSLRTTTSLISKLAKLQFQPGTASFEDDGGARIELAQDIHESLKQLEEELEFLRQEADDYREQSSLRRRRDSRAGEEARVSAKVARVGEELVHSRQQFRNAQLAAKLASEKAKREEREALLQSYRREAEQIAAPPGDSVNGTKLSATEGLFARRSKHQQQKQLTKDEILANASTDVTAALRRTHDLLSTELSRSRFAQETFDESTAALKDLGEEYNNLDSILSNSRNLLGTLLRSQKSDTWYLETAFYILISTLSWLIFRRFLYGPLYLLPRFFINIVLFFANWIFLKPLFALLGLTGIVRTDSTPSISSTVLNSSTRTPLIIQPSATGRAEPLPEKLRDRTKAGGVRAGAGGSGAKVGKDPEREIQRQQDELERLREQEHILEGELSESIGKMADKSGQQGEKTGQGEENVVRRGDGTILQDRGDVPKNPKKKTFEADVEDRKQEEEEEKEKASTKRDEL
;
A
#
# COMPACT_ATOMS: atom_id res chain seq x y z
N MET A 1 13.97 37.16 5.65
CA MET A 1 13.31 38.02 6.68
C MET A 1 14.01 37.90 8.04
N ASN A 2 13.56 38.62 9.08
CA ASN A 2 14.02 38.35 10.46
C ASN A 2 13.29 37.12 11.04
N ALA A 3 13.91 36.41 11.99
CA ALA A 3 13.30 35.24 12.64
C ALA A 3 11.96 35.56 13.34
N ALA A 4 11.78 36.80 13.80
CA ALA A 4 10.53 37.26 14.40
C ALA A 4 9.37 37.28 13.39
N ASP A 5 9.63 37.75 12.17
CA ASP A 5 8.62 37.86 11.10
C ASP A 5 8.17 36.46 10.65
N LEU A 6 9.14 35.54 10.44
CA LEU A 6 8.86 34.12 10.16
C LEU A 6 8.03 33.47 11.28
N SER A 7 8.36 33.77 12.54
CA SER A 7 7.62 33.22 13.67
C SER A 7 6.19 33.76 13.77
N ALA A 8 5.94 34.99 13.31
CA ALA A 8 4.61 35.59 13.26
C ALA A 8 3.76 34.99 12.12
N GLN A 9 4.37 34.78 10.95
CA GLN A 9 3.72 34.09 9.82
C GLN A 9 3.38 32.63 10.15
N LEU A 10 4.26 31.92 10.86
CA LEU A 10 3.95 30.56 11.35
C LEU A 10 2.79 30.53 12.36
N ILE A 11 2.63 31.60 13.15
CA ILE A 11 1.49 31.71 14.07
C ILE A 11 0.21 31.96 13.28
N SER A 12 0.22 32.87 12.29
CA SER A 12 -0.96 33.10 11.45
C SER A 12 -1.36 31.85 10.68
N LEU A 13 -0.40 31.09 10.14
CA LEU A 13 -0.65 29.81 9.49
C LEU A 13 -1.24 28.78 10.47
N SER A 14 -0.75 28.74 11.72
CA SER A 14 -1.34 27.85 12.73
C SER A 14 -2.77 28.24 13.09
N ASP A 15 -3.09 29.55 13.09
CA ASP A 15 -4.45 30.02 13.38
C ASP A 15 -5.41 29.77 12.21
N SER A 16 -4.96 29.92 10.96
CA SER A 16 -5.75 29.54 9.77
C SER A 16 -5.94 28.01 9.69
N LEU A 17 -4.96 27.20 10.10
CA LEU A 17 -5.15 25.75 10.23
C LEU A 17 -6.22 25.42 11.28
N ARG A 18 -6.29 26.16 12.38
CA ARG A 18 -7.36 25.97 13.38
C ARG A 18 -8.75 26.32 12.83
N THR A 19 -8.85 27.34 11.97
CA THR A 19 -10.13 27.64 11.33
C THR A 19 -10.52 26.55 10.33
N THR A 20 -9.60 26.03 9.51
CA THR A 20 -9.89 24.94 8.57
C THR A 20 -10.24 23.63 9.28
N THR A 21 -9.56 23.28 10.37
CA THR A 21 -9.92 22.12 11.21
C THR A 21 -11.31 22.26 11.84
N SER A 22 -11.72 23.48 12.21
CA SER A 22 -13.10 23.74 12.64
C SER A 22 -14.10 23.48 11.49
N LEU A 23 -13.78 23.87 10.25
CA LEU A 23 -14.61 23.60 9.07
C LEU A 23 -14.67 22.09 8.76
N ILE A 24 -13.56 21.37 8.87
CA ILE A 24 -13.51 19.90 8.73
C ILE A 24 -14.44 19.24 9.75
N SER A 25 -14.42 19.71 11.00
CA SER A 25 -15.31 19.18 12.03
C SER A 25 -16.79 19.48 11.76
N LYS A 26 -17.10 20.61 11.10
CA LYS A 26 -18.45 20.95 10.62
C LYS A 26 -18.85 20.03 9.46
N LEU A 27 -17.97 19.78 8.50
CA LEU A 27 -18.20 18.85 7.39
C LEU A 27 -18.51 17.44 7.90
N ALA A 28 -17.76 16.95 8.89
CA ALA A 28 -17.98 15.63 9.48
C ALA A 28 -19.32 15.50 10.22
N LYS A 29 -19.86 16.61 10.75
CA LYS A 29 -21.09 16.65 11.54
C LYS A 29 -22.32 17.14 10.76
N LEU A 30 -22.19 17.38 9.46
CA LEU A 30 -23.31 17.76 8.60
C LEU A 30 -24.35 16.63 8.61
N GLN A 31 -25.53 16.94 9.16
CA GLN A 31 -26.69 16.04 9.17
C GLN A 31 -27.70 16.56 8.17
N PHE A 32 -28.22 15.64 7.38
CA PHE A 32 -29.18 15.91 6.33
C PHE A 32 -30.56 15.53 6.84
N GLN A 33 -31.44 16.52 6.98
CA GLN A 33 -32.77 16.33 7.56
C GLN A 33 -33.74 15.88 6.45
N PRO A 34 -34.35 14.68 6.56
CA PRO A 34 -35.19 14.12 5.50
C PRO A 34 -36.38 15.04 5.21
N GLY A 35 -36.53 15.42 3.94
CA GLY A 35 -37.70 16.17 3.44
C GLY A 35 -37.67 17.70 3.61
N THR A 36 -36.54 18.30 4.00
CA THR A 36 -36.43 19.78 4.12
C THR A 36 -35.51 20.43 3.08
N ALA A 37 -34.73 19.65 2.33
CA ALA A 37 -33.90 20.15 1.25
C ALA A 37 -34.39 19.56 -0.07
N SER A 38 -34.66 20.43 -1.05
CA SER A 38 -34.83 20.01 -2.43
C SER A 38 -33.62 19.16 -2.82
N PHE A 39 -33.87 18.02 -3.48
CA PHE A 39 -32.92 16.96 -3.82
C PHE A 39 -31.57 17.43 -4.45
N GLU A 40 -31.48 18.67 -4.93
CA GLU A 40 -30.30 19.32 -5.53
C GLU A 40 -29.49 20.22 -4.55
N ASP A 41 -30.13 20.86 -3.58
CA ASP A 41 -29.50 21.95 -2.79
C ASP A 41 -28.61 21.41 -1.64
N ASP A 42 -28.95 20.23 -1.14
CA ASP A 42 -28.25 19.57 -0.03
C ASP A 42 -26.87 19.02 -0.42
N GLY A 43 -26.75 18.61 -1.68
CA GLY A 43 -25.47 18.27 -2.29
C GLY A 43 -24.58 19.50 -2.40
N GLY A 44 -25.17 20.67 -2.71
CA GLY A 44 -24.48 21.95 -2.87
C GLY A 44 -23.71 22.35 -1.62
N ALA A 45 -24.37 22.52 -0.48
CA ALA A 45 -23.72 22.97 0.75
C ALA A 45 -22.58 22.05 1.23
N ARG A 46 -22.72 20.72 1.05
CA ARG A 46 -21.65 19.76 1.35
C ARG A 46 -20.47 19.91 0.38
N ILE A 47 -20.75 20.05 -0.91
CA ILE A 47 -19.73 20.15 -1.96
C ILE A 47 -18.98 21.47 -1.84
N GLU A 48 -19.69 22.58 -1.63
CA GLU A 48 -19.12 23.91 -1.39
C GLU A 48 -18.20 23.90 -0.16
N LEU A 49 -18.68 23.41 0.98
CA LEU A 49 -17.87 23.33 2.19
C LEU A 49 -16.64 22.43 1.99
N ALA A 50 -16.79 21.32 1.27
CA ALA A 50 -15.67 20.45 0.95
C ALA A 50 -14.65 21.10 0.01
N GLN A 51 -15.11 21.90 -0.96
CA GLN A 51 -14.27 22.64 -1.89
C GLN A 51 -13.51 23.76 -1.18
N ASP A 52 -14.18 24.54 -0.33
CA ASP A 52 -13.58 25.59 0.49
C ASP A 52 -12.49 25.02 1.42
N ILE A 53 -12.75 23.87 2.04
CA ILE A 53 -11.74 23.18 2.87
C ILE A 53 -10.59 22.68 2.00
N HIS A 54 -10.86 22.14 0.82
CA HIS A 54 -9.80 21.63 -0.06
C HIS A 54 -8.87 22.75 -0.53
N GLU A 55 -9.44 23.87 -0.98
CA GLU A 55 -8.69 25.04 -1.45
C GLU A 55 -7.91 25.69 -0.31
N SER A 56 -8.52 25.85 0.87
CA SER A 56 -7.82 26.38 2.04
C SER A 56 -6.68 25.47 2.50
N LEU A 57 -6.85 24.14 2.53
CA LEU A 57 -5.75 23.22 2.85
C LEU A 57 -4.62 23.29 1.82
N LYS A 58 -4.95 23.42 0.54
CA LYS A 58 -3.95 23.59 -0.53
C LYS A 58 -3.18 24.90 -0.37
N GLN A 59 -3.86 26.01 -0.12
CA GLN A 59 -3.24 27.30 0.13
C GLN A 59 -2.31 27.26 1.35
N LEU A 60 -2.70 26.55 2.43
CA LEU A 60 -1.86 26.38 3.61
C LEU A 60 -0.63 25.49 3.35
N GLU A 61 -0.73 24.51 2.46
CA GLU A 61 0.43 23.70 2.04
C GLU A 61 1.43 24.53 1.25
N GLU A 62 0.96 25.35 0.31
CA GLU A 62 1.79 26.27 -0.46
C GLU A 62 2.47 27.32 0.44
N GLU A 63 1.74 27.88 1.42
CA GLU A 63 2.29 28.81 2.41
C GLU A 63 3.34 28.14 3.31
N LEU A 64 3.12 26.88 3.72
CA LEU A 64 4.09 26.11 4.48
C LEU A 64 5.34 25.85 3.64
N GLU A 65 5.21 25.44 2.38
CA GLU A 65 6.35 25.19 1.50
C GLU A 65 7.21 26.45 1.35
N PHE A 66 6.57 27.61 1.16
CA PHE A 66 7.26 28.91 1.15
C PHE A 66 7.98 29.18 2.48
N LEU A 67 7.30 29.02 3.62
CA LEU A 67 7.90 29.26 4.95
C LEU A 67 9.00 28.26 5.28
N ARG A 68 8.92 27.03 4.76
CA ARG A 68 9.95 26.01 4.90
C ARG A 68 11.20 26.40 4.11
N GLN A 69 11.01 26.84 2.86
CA GLN A 69 12.12 27.36 2.06
C GLN A 69 12.77 28.57 2.73
N GLU A 70 11.97 29.53 3.23
CA GLU A 70 12.55 30.70 3.91
C GLU A 70 13.21 30.35 5.25
N ALA A 71 12.73 29.32 5.96
CA ALA A 71 13.41 28.80 7.15
C ALA A 71 14.73 28.09 6.81
N ASP A 72 14.81 27.36 5.70
CA ASP A 72 16.05 26.74 5.21
C ASP A 72 17.05 27.81 4.72
N ASP A 73 16.60 28.82 3.99
CA ASP A 73 17.42 29.97 3.59
C ASP A 73 17.95 30.75 4.80
N TYR A 74 17.13 30.93 5.83
CA TYR A 74 17.54 31.55 7.09
C TYR A 74 18.61 30.72 7.81
N ARG A 75 18.47 29.38 7.79
CA ARG A 75 19.47 28.45 8.34
C ARG A 75 20.80 28.52 7.57
N GLU A 76 20.75 28.55 6.24
CA GLU A 76 21.95 28.66 5.40
C GLU A 76 22.66 30.00 5.61
N GLN A 77 21.93 31.11 5.62
CA GLN A 77 22.50 32.44 5.88
C GLN A 77 23.11 32.57 7.29
N SER A 78 22.53 31.88 8.28
CA SER A 78 23.09 31.83 9.63
C SER A 78 24.35 30.97 9.71
N SER A 79 24.38 29.83 9.02
CA SER A 79 25.53 28.92 8.99
C SER A 79 26.82 29.57 8.45
N LEU A 80 26.68 30.50 7.50
CA LEU A 80 27.78 31.30 6.94
C LEU A 80 28.32 32.34 7.93
N ARG A 81 27.48 32.80 8.88
CA ARG A 81 27.83 33.75 9.93
C ARG A 81 28.13 32.98 11.22
N ARG A 82 29.32 32.35 11.28
CA ARG A 82 29.85 31.50 12.38
C ARG A 82 30.06 32.21 13.74
N ARG A 83 29.18 33.12 14.14
CA ARG A 83 29.22 33.84 15.41
C ARG A 83 27.80 34.12 15.88
N ARG A 84 27.36 33.35 16.89
CA ARG A 84 26.60 33.76 18.10
C ARG A 84 25.61 32.66 18.53
N ASP A 85 25.90 32.01 19.67
CA ASP A 85 25.06 30.98 20.32
C ASP A 85 23.58 31.36 20.50
N SER A 86 23.25 32.67 20.52
CA SER A 86 21.87 33.11 20.72
C SER A 86 20.95 32.90 19.51
N ARG A 87 21.49 32.88 18.28
CA ARG A 87 20.67 32.72 17.05
C ARG A 87 20.36 31.27 16.72
N ALA A 88 21.28 30.35 17.04
CA ALA A 88 21.07 28.91 16.89
C ALA A 88 19.84 28.42 17.66
N GLY A 89 19.56 29.01 18.84
CA GLY A 89 18.35 28.69 19.61
C GLY A 89 17.05 29.19 18.98
N GLU A 90 17.07 30.31 18.26
CA GLU A 90 15.91 30.85 17.54
C GLU A 90 15.61 30.03 16.29
N GLU A 91 16.65 29.62 15.55
CA GLU A 91 16.55 28.72 14.40
C GLU A 91 15.93 27.38 14.76
N ALA A 92 16.42 26.75 15.83
CA ALA A 92 15.87 25.48 16.31
C ALA A 92 14.39 25.61 16.73
N ARG A 93 13.97 26.78 17.24
CA ARG A 93 12.56 27.04 17.58
C ARG A 93 11.70 27.24 16.35
N VAL A 94 12.21 27.94 15.34
CA VAL A 94 11.49 28.15 14.06
C VAL A 94 11.34 26.83 13.32
N SER A 95 12.41 26.04 13.19
CA SER A 95 12.35 24.74 12.52
C SER A 95 11.43 23.74 13.24
N ALA A 96 11.46 23.71 14.58
CA ALA A 96 10.53 22.88 15.36
C ALA A 96 9.07 23.30 15.17
N LYS A 97 8.78 24.61 15.02
CA LYS A 97 7.43 25.10 14.72
C LYS A 97 6.99 24.70 13.31
N VAL A 98 7.87 24.82 12.31
CA VAL A 98 7.59 24.39 10.92
C VAL A 98 7.28 22.89 10.88
N ALA A 99 8.09 22.06 11.53
CA ALA A 99 7.88 20.61 11.59
C ALA A 99 6.54 20.25 12.25
N ARG A 100 6.22 20.89 13.38
CA ARG A 100 4.94 20.69 14.08
C ARG A 100 3.74 21.07 13.22
N VAL A 101 3.79 22.23 12.54
CA VAL A 101 2.71 22.68 11.65
C VAL A 101 2.56 21.73 10.45
N GLY A 102 3.66 21.20 9.91
CA GLY A 102 3.62 20.19 8.85
C GLY A 102 2.96 18.90 9.27
N GLU A 103 3.27 18.38 10.46
CA GLU A 103 2.59 17.21 11.03
C GLU A 103 1.09 17.48 11.24
N GLU A 104 0.75 18.67 11.76
CA GLU A 104 -0.64 19.08 11.99
C GLU A 104 -1.43 19.18 10.67
N LEU A 105 -0.78 19.63 9.59
CA LEU A 105 -1.36 19.71 8.25
C LEU A 105 -1.65 18.31 7.71
N VAL A 106 -0.67 17.39 7.76
CA VAL A 106 -0.86 16.00 7.31
C VAL A 106 -2.03 15.34 8.07
N HIS A 107 -2.12 15.55 9.38
CA HIS A 107 -3.23 15.06 10.17
C HIS A 107 -4.56 15.70 9.75
N SER A 108 -4.59 17.02 9.51
CA SER A 108 -5.80 17.72 9.03
C SER A 108 -6.29 17.20 7.66
N ARG A 109 -5.37 16.84 6.75
CA ARG A 109 -5.69 16.19 5.45
C ARG A 109 -6.33 14.82 5.64
N GLN A 110 -5.80 14.01 6.57
CA GLN A 110 -6.39 12.71 6.89
C GLN A 110 -7.79 12.87 7.51
N GLN A 111 -7.95 13.83 8.43
CA GLN A 111 -9.25 14.16 9.03
C GLN A 111 -10.25 14.64 7.97
N PHE A 112 -9.82 15.43 7.01
CA PHE A 112 -10.66 15.89 5.90
C PHE A 112 -11.16 14.73 5.04
N ARG A 113 -10.29 13.79 4.67
CA ARG A 113 -10.71 12.58 3.92
C ARG A 113 -11.76 11.78 4.69
N ASN A 114 -11.56 11.59 6.00
CA ASN A 114 -12.52 10.90 6.85
C ASN A 114 -13.84 11.68 6.97
N ALA A 115 -13.78 13.01 7.10
CA ALA A 115 -14.95 13.89 7.14
C ALA A 115 -15.74 13.86 5.82
N GLN A 116 -15.06 13.82 4.67
CA GLN A 116 -15.69 13.70 3.36
C GLN A 116 -16.47 12.38 3.22
N LEU A 117 -15.88 11.28 3.70
CA LEU A 117 -16.52 9.96 3.71
C LEU A 117 -17.72 9.94 4.67
N ALA A 118 -17.56 10.48 5.88
CA ALA A 118 -18.64 10.59 6.86
C ALA A 118 -19.82 11.41 6.32
N ALA A 119 -19.55 12.57 5.71
CA ALA A 119 -20.56 13.41 5.08
C ALA A 119 -21.22 12.70 3.88
N LYS A 120 -20.45 11.94 3.07
CA LYS A 120 -21.02 11.15 1.97
C LYS A 120 -22.00 10.11 2.50
N LEU A 121 -21.57 9.32 3.49
CA LEU A 121 -22.38 8.28 4.10
C LEU A 121 -23.62 8.85 4.77
N ALA A 122 -23.50 10.00 5.45
CA ALA A 122 -24.64 10.70 6.03
C ALA A 122 -25.66 11.13 4.95
N SER A 123 -25.19 11.66 3.81
CA SER A 123 -26.07 12.07 2.71
C SER A 123 -26.79 10.88 2.06
N GLU A 124 -26.10 9.75 1.90
CA GLU A 124 -26.71 8.54 1.35
C GLU A 124 -27.71 7.93 2.32
N LYS A 125 -27.42 7.97 3.63
CA LYS A 125 -28.34 7.52 4.67
C LYS A 125 -29.63 8.34 4.66
N ALA A 126 -29.52 9.67 4.61
CA ALA A 126 -30.69 10.54 4.52
C ALA A 126 -31.51 10.28 3.25
N LYS A 127 -30.87 10.11 2.09
CA LYS A 127 -31.57 9.75 0.83
C LYS A 127 -32.31 8.41 0.91
N ARG A 128 -31.78 7.44 1.65
CA ARG A 128 -32.48 6.17 1.89
C ARG A 128 -33.69 6.37 2.81
N GLU A 129 -33.52 7.12 3.89
CA GLU A 129 -34.60 7.45 4.82
C GLU A 129 -35.73 8.23 4.13
N GLU A 130 -35.41 9.13 3.19
CA GLU A 130 -36.41 9.82 2.37
C GLU A 130 -37.20 8.86 1.46
N ARG A 131 -36.51 7.93 0.79
CA ARG A 131 -37.19 6.92 -0.03
C ARG A 131 -38.09 6.03 0.81
N GLU A 132 -37.63 5.62 1.98
CA GLU A 132 -38.43 4.82 2.91
C GLU A 132 -39.63 5.60 3.45
N ALA A 133 -39.47 6.89 3.78
CA ALA A 133 -40.55 7.76 4.20
C ALA A 133 -41.61 7.94 3.10
N LEU A 134 -41.17 8.14 1.84
CA LEU A 134 -42.07 8.21 0.68
C LEU A 134 -42.80 6.87 0.47
N LEU A 135 -42.10 5.74 0.54
CA LEU A 135 -42.73 4.41 0.44
C LEU A 135 -43.74 4.16 1.56
N GLN A 136 -43.44 4.58 2.79
CA GLN A 136 -44.39 4.50 3.91
C GLN A 136 -45.61 5.40 3.67
N SER A 137 -45.43 6.57 3.06
CA SER A 137 -46.56 7.45 2.69
C SER A 137 -47.48 6.79 1.66
N TYR A 138 -46.93 6.17 0.61
CA TYR A 138 -47.70 5.40 -0.38
C TYR A 138 -48.36 4.17 0.24
N ARG A 139 -47.68 3.48 1.16
CA ARG A 139 -48.24 2.35 1.89
C ARG A 139 -49.45 2.76 2.74
N ARG A 140 -49.35 3.89 3.45
CA ARG A 140 -50.48 4.45 4.23
C ARG A 140 -51.64 4.88 3.33
N GLU A 141 -51.37 5.47 2.17
CA GLU A 141 -52.39 5.82 1.19
C GLU A 141 -53.09 4.57 0.63
N ALA A 142 -52.32 3.53 0.28
CA ALA A 142 -52.86 2.25 -0.16
C ALA A 142 -53.71 1.57 0.93
N GLU A 143 -53.29 1.64 2.20
CA GLU A 143 -54.07 1.13 3.35
C GLU A 143 -55.36 1.94 3.58
N GLN A 144 -55.36 3.26 3.34
CA GLN A 144 -56.57 4.10 3.40
C GLN A 144 -57.55 3.79 2.25
N ILE A 145 -57.05 3.45 1.06
CA ILE A 145 -57.88 3.02 -0.07
C ILE A 145 -58.41 1.59 0.14
N ALA A 146 -57.64 0.74 0.83
CA ALA A 146 -58.04 -0.61 1.21
C ALA A 146 -58.92 -0.66 2.47
N ALA A 147 -59.07 0.45 3.19
CA ALA A 147 -60.01 0.55 4.31
C ALA A 147 -61.44 0.35 3.76
N PRO A 148 -62.19 -0.63 4.29
CA PRO A 148 -63.52 -0.92 3.78
C PRO A 148 -64.43 0.30 3.99
N PRO A 149 -65.29 0.66 3.01
CA PRO A 149 -66.34 1.62 3.29
C PRO A 149 -67.19 1.02 4.42
N GLY A 150 -67.30 1.77 5.51
CA GLY A 150 -68.17 1.41 6.63
C GLY A 150 -69.56 1.06 6.13
N ASP A 151 -70.09 -0.02 6.71
CA ASP A 151 -71.43 -0.57 6.56
C ASP A 151 -72.40 0.22 5.67
N SER A 152 -72.58 -0.27 4.45
CA SER A 152 -73.82 -0.10 3.72
C SER A 152 -74.20 -1.42 3.06
N VAL A 153 -74.94 -2.19 3.86
CA VAL A 153 -75.96 -3.17 3.50
C VAL A 153 -76.19 -3.30 1.98
N ASN A 154 -75.50 -4.25 1.36
CA ASN A 154 -76.05 -5.23 0.41
C ASN A 154 -74.91 -6.04 -0.20
N GLY A 155 -74.93 -7.34 0.07
CA GLY A 155 -73.82 -8.25 -0.20
C GLY A 155 -73.54 -8.47 -1.69
N THR A 156 -72.45 -7.89 -2.16
CA THR A 156 -71.64 -8.45 -3.25
C THR A 156 -70.17 -8.26 -2.90
N LYS A 157 -69.48 -9.36 -2.58
CA LYS A 157 -68.03 -9.37 -2.33
C LYS A 157 -67.32 -9.23 -3.67
N LEU A 158 -67.12 -8.00 -4.13
CA LEU A 158 -66.28 -7.72 -5.29
C LEU A 158 -64.82 -7.67 -4.82
N SER A 159 -63.99 -8.50 -5.45
CA SER A 159 -62.56 -8.56 -5.14
C SER A 159 -61.90 -7.20 -5.43
N ALA A 160 -61.01 -6.74 -4.54
CA ALA A 160 -60.31 -5.46 -4.67
C ALA A 160 -59.53 -5.30 -6.00
N THR A 161 -59.23 -6.41 -6.66
CA THR A 161 -58.63 -6.47 -8.00
C THR A 161 -59.58 -6.05 -9.13
N GLU A 162 -60.89 -6.21 -8.96
CA GLU A 162 -61.88 -5.91 -10.01
C GLU A 162 -62.19 -4.40 -10.12
N GLY A 163 -62.04 -3.65 -9.02
CA GLY A 163 -62.23 -2.20 -8.99
C GLY A 163 -61.19 -1.41 -9.80
N LEU A 164 -59.98 -1.96 -10.00
CA LEU A 164 -58.90 -1.33 -10.76
C LEU A 164 -59.10 -1.41 -12.28
N PHE A 165 -59.85 -2.41 -12.77
CA PHE A 165 -60.06 -2.66 -14.21
C PHE A 165 -61.49 -2.41 -14.70
N ALA A 166 -62.47 -2.23 -13.80
CA ALA A 166 -63.87 -1.98 -14.14
C ALA A 166 -64.12 -0.68 -14.93
N ARG A 167 -63.15 0.23 -15.00
CA ARG A 167 -63.28 1.47 -15.79
C ARG A 167 -63.04 1.29 -17.30
N ARG A 168 -62.54 0.12 -17.74
CA ARG A 168 -62.16 -0.13 -19.15
C ARG A 168 -63.22 -0.88 -19.97
N SER A 169 -64.17 -1.56 -19.35
CA SER A 169 -65.09 -2.49 -20.07
C SER A 169 -66.36 -1.84 -20.64
N LYS A 170 -66.45 -0.51 -20.72
CA LYS A 170 -67.65 0.23 -21.18
C LYS A 170 -67.86 0.25 -22.71
N HIS A 171 -67.43 -0.79 -23.43
CA HIS A 171 -67.55 -0.88 -24.88
C HIS A 171 -68.21 -2.18 -25.37
N GLN A 172 -69.20 -2.70 -24.62
CA GLN A 172 -69.90 -3.93 -24.99
C GLN A 172 -71.41 -3.78 -24.97
N GLN A 173 -71.91 -2.74 -25.63
CA GLN A 173 -73.32 -2.59 -26.00
C GLN A 173 -73.42 -2.09 -27.45
N GLN A 174 -72.98 -2.91 -28.41
CA GLN A 174 -73.40 -2.75 -29.80
C GLN A 174 -74.60 -3.66 -30.04
N LYS A 175 -75.79 -3.08 -29.87
CA LYS A 175 -77.08 -3.69 -30.14
C LYS A 175 -77.43 -3.37 -31.60
N GLN A 176 -77.28 -4.35 -32.47
CA GLN A 176 -77.80 -4.44 -33.86
C GLN A 176 -77.94 -3.10 -34.61
N LEU A 177 -76.84 -2.63 -35.19
CA LEU A 177 -76.78 -1.42 -36.02
C LEU A 177 -77.14 -1.77 -37.47
N THR A 178 -77.86 -0.88 -38.15
CA THR A 178 -78.26 -1.03 -39.55
C THR A 178 -77.03 -0.99 -40.46
N LYS A 179 -77.11 -1.58 -41.67
CA LYS A 179 -75.95 -1.75 -42.57
C LYS A 179 -75.20 -0.43 -42.89
N ASP A 180 -75.92 0.69 -42.96
CA ASP A 180 -75.34 2.01 -43.20
C ASP A 180 -74.56 2.54 -41.98
N GLU A 181 -75.00 2.21 -40.77
CA GLU A 181 -74.31 2.57 -39.53
C GLU A 181 -73.07 1.69 -39.29
N ILE A 182 -73.11 0.42 -39.71
CA ILE A 182 -71.91 -0.45 -39.77
C ILE A 182 -70.89 0.12 -40.76
N LEU A 183 -71.34 0.63 -41.92
CA LEU A 183 -70.49 1.27 -42.91
C LEU A 183 -69.87 2.58 -42.39
N ALA A 184 -70.67 3.43 -41.72
CA ALA A 184 -70.19 4.66 -41.10
C ALA A 184 -69.20 4.37 -39.96
N ASN A 185 -69.47 3.34 -39.14
CA ASN A 185 -68.59 2.94 -38.04
C ASN A 185 -67.31 2.29 -38.56
N ALA A 186 -67.37 1.48 -39.62
CA ALA A 186 -66.18 0.94 -40.29
C ALA A 186 -65.30 2.05 -40.89
N SER A 187 -65.91 3.09 -41.47
CA SER A 187 -65.19 4.26 -41.97
C SER A 187 -64.51 5.03 -40.82
N THR A 188 -65.20 5.14 -39.70
CA THR A 188 -64.68 5.76 -38.47
C THR A 188 -63.55 4.94 -37.87
N ASP A 189 -63.64 3.61 -37.89
CA ASP A 189 -62.63 2.69 -37.39
C ASP A 189 -61.40 2.65 -38.30
N VAL A 190 -61.57 2.71 -39.63
CA VAL A 190 -60.45 2.90 -40.56
C VAL A 190 -59.74 4.24 -40.30
N THR A 191 -60.51 5.30 -40.05
CA THR A 191 -59.93 6.62 -39.72
C THR A 191 -59.23 6.60 -38.36
N ALA A 192 -59.78 5.90 -37.38
CA ALA A 192 -59.18 5.72 -36.06
C ALA A 192 -57.93 4.84 -36.13
N ALA A 193 -57.94 3.78 -36.94
CA ALA A 193 -56.81 2.91 -37.20
C ALA A 193 -55.69 3.67 -37.90
N LEU A 194 -55.98 4.51 -38.90
CA LEU A 194 -54.97 5.30 -39.61
C LEU A 194 -54.31 6.35 -38.69
N ARG A 195 -55.08 6.97 -37.79
CA ARG A 195 -54.53 7.85 -36.74
C ARG A 195 -53.66 7.06 -35.77
N ARG A 196 -54.10 5.87 -35.36
CA ARG A 196 -53.30 4.97 -34.51
C ARG A 196 -52.00 4.54 -35.18
N THR A 197 -52.01 4.24 -36.48
CA THR A 197 -50.81 3.87 -37.21
C THR A 197 -49.90 5.08 -37.36
N HIS A 198 -50.44 6.27 -37.59
CA HIS A 198 -49.64 7.50 -37.61
C HIS A 198 -48.97 7.76 -36.26
N ASP A 199 -49.71 7.62 -35.16
CA ASP A 199 -49.17 7.76 -33.82
C ASP A 199 -48.07 6.71 -33.58
N LEU A 200 -48.30 5.45 -33.96
CA LEU A 200 -47.32 4.38 -33.85
C LEU A 200 -46.07 4.68 -34.70
N LEU A 201 -46.23 5.15 -35.93
CA LEU A 201 -45.12 5.52 -36.82
C LEU A 201 -44.34 6.70 -36.25
N SER A 202 -45.01 7.70 -35.66
CA SER A 202 -44.34 8.82 -35.00
C SER A 202 -43.54 8.36 -33.77
N THR A 203 -44.09 7.41 -33.00
CA THR A 203 -43.39 6.83 -31.84
C THR A 203 -42.21 5.96 -32.27
N GLU A 204 -42.35 5.13 -33.30
CA GLU A 204 -41.26 4.33 -33.85
C GLU A 204 -40.17 5.22 -34.48
N LEU A 205 -40.56 6.35 -35.10
CA LEU A 205 -39.60 7.33 -35.61
C LEU A 205 -38.80 7.99 -34.47
N SER A 206 -39.47 8.40 -33.38
CA SER A 206 -38.78 8.91 -32.18
C SER A 206 -37.88 7.85 -31.54
N ARG A 207 -38.33 6.58 -31.53
CA ARG A 207 -37.55 5.45 -31.03
C ARG A 207 -36.34 5.15 -31.90
N SER A 208 -36.47 5.25 -33.22
CA SER A 208 -35.37 5.12 -34.17
C SER A 208 -34.36 6.25 -34.03
N ARG A 209 -34.82 7.47 -33.73
CA ARG A 209 -33.93 8.62 -33.47
C ARG A 209 -33.14 8.42 -32.18
N PHE A 210 -33.80 7.97 -31.11
CA PHE A 210 -33.12 7.63 -29.86
C PHE A 210 -32.12 6.48 -30.03
N ALA A 211 -32.47 5.47 -30.82
CA ALA A 211 -31.55 4.38 -31.14
C ALA A 211 -30.33 4.87 -31.95
N GLN A 212 -30.52 5.80 -32.89
CA GLN A 212 -29.42 6.43 -33.63
C GLN A 212 -28.51 7.23 -32.70
N GLU A 213 -29.08 8.05 -31.83
CA GLU A 213 -28.32 8.82 -30.83
C GLU A 213 -27.54 7.91 -29.89
N THR A 214 -28.14 6.78 -29.47
CA THR A 214 -27.44 5.76 -28.68
C THR A 214 -26.29 5.10 -29.46
N PHE A 215 -26.47 4.83 -30.76
CA PHE A 215 -25.40 4.29 -31.59
C PHE A 215 -24.27 5.29 -31.81
N ASP A 216 -24.60 6.56 -32.02
CA ASP A 216 -23.62 7.65 -32.15
C ASP A 216 -22.84 7.84 -30.85
N GLU A 217 -23.52 7.83 -29.70
CA GLU A 217 -22.89 7.90 -28.38
C GLU A 217 -22.00 6.68 -28.10
N SER A 218 -22.47 5.47 -28.44
CA SER A 218 -21.64 4.26 -28.31
C SER A 218 -20.41 4.30 -29.24
N THR A 219 -20.54 4.90 -30.41
CA THR A 219 -19.42 5.08 -31.36
C THR A 219 -18.44 6.13 -30.85
N ALA A 220 -18.93 7.21 -30.25
CA ALA A 220 -18.10 8.21 -29.59
C ALA A 220 -17.34 7.61 -28.41
N ALA A 221 -18.00 6.81 -27.57
CA ALA A 221 -17.36 6.10 -26.46
C ALA A 221 -16.31 5.09 -26.94
N LEU A 222 -16.56 4.38 -28.05
CA LEU A 222 -15.55 3.49 -28.66
C LEU A 222 -14.34 4.25 -29.19
N LYS A 223 -14.56 5.44 -29.76
CA LYS A 223 -13.47 6.32 -30.20
C LYS A 223 -12.65 6.83 -29.01
N ASP A 224 -13.33 7.24 -27.95
CA ASP A 224 -12.71 7.70 -26.70
C ASP A 224 -11.84 6.60 -26.08
N LEU A 225 -12.36 5.37 -25.98
CA LEU A 225 -11.56 4.21 -25.58
C LEU A 225 -10.33 4.01 -26.49
N GLY A 226 -10.48 4.18 -27.80
CA GLY A 226 -9.36 4.12 -28.74
C GLY A 226 -8.28 5.17 -28.48
N GLU A 227 -8.69 6.39 -28.10
CA GLU A 227 -7.77 7.47 -27.69
C GLU A 227 -7.09 7.14 -26.35
N GLU A 228 -7.83 6.61 -25.38
CA GLU A 228 -7.27 6.12 -24.11
C GLU A 228 -6.27 4.98 -24.31
N TYR A 229 -6.55 4.01 -25.19
CA TYR A 229 -5.60 2.94 -25.52
C TYR A 229 -4.33 3.47 -26.19
N ASN A 230 -4.44 4.45 -27.08
CA ASN A 230 -3.27 5.09 -27.68
C ASN A 230 -2.45 5.87 -26.64
N ASN A 231 -3.12 6.52 -25.68
CA ASN A 231 -2.45 7.17 -24.56
C ASN A 231 -1.73 6.14 -23.66
N LEU A 232 -2.37 5.00 -23.38
CA LEU A 232 -1.73 3.90 -22.64
C LEU A 232 -0.50 3.36 -23.37
N ASP A 233 -0.53 3.21 -24.70
CA ASP A 233 0.63 2.81 -25.50
C ASP A 233 1.75 3.87 -25.46
N SER A 234 1.40 5.16 -25.46
CA SER A 234 2.36 6.25 -25.26
C SER A 234 3.01 6.20 -23.87
N ILE A 235 2.22 5.96 -22.82
CA ILE A 235 2.74 5.81 -21.45
C ILE A 235 3.60 4.56 -21.34
N LEU A 236 3.19 3.45 -21.96
CA LEU A 236 3.93 2.18 -21.93
C LEU A 236 5.25 2.28 -22.70
N SER A 237 5.27 2.96 -23.85
CA SER A 237 6.49 3.24 -24.60
C SER A 237 7.42 4.21 -23.86
N ASN A 238 6.89 5.24 -23.20
CA ASN A 238 7.67 6.13 -22.33
C ASN A 238 8.24 5.38 -21.12
N SER A 239 7.44 4.52 -20.48
CA SER A 239 7.89 3.63 -19.40
C SER A 239 8.97 2.67 -19.90
N ARG A 240 8.82 2.08 -21.10
CA ARG A 240 9.83 1.21 -21.71
C ARG A 240 11.10 1.95 -22.06
N ASN A 241 11.01 3.20 -22.50
CA ASN A 241 12.18 4.06 -22.70
C ASN A 241 12.86 4.37 -21.37
N LEU A 242 12.11 4.69 -20.31
CA LEU A 242 12.65 4.90 -18.96
C LEU A 242 13.30 3.63 -18.40
N LEU A 243 12.64 2.48 -18.47
CA LEU A 243 13.20 1.18 -18.13
C LEU A 243 14.43 0.86 -18.97
N GLY A 244 14.42 1.22 -20.26
CA GLY A 244 15.56 1.10 -21.15
C GLY A 244 16.73 1.97 -20.69
N THR A 245 16.48 3.22 -20.27
CA THR A 245 17.52 4.10 -19.73
C THR A 245 18.04 3.63 -18.37
N LEU A 246 17.16 3.12 -17.50
CA LEU A 246 17.53 2.56 -16.20
C LEU A 246 18.34 1.27 -16.37
N LEU A 247 17.90 0.37 -17.23
CA LEU A 247 18.60 -0.88 -17.52
C LEU A 247 19.90 -0.62 -18.27
N ARG A 248 19.96 0.38 -19.16
CA ARG A 248 21.20 0.81 -19.81
C ARG A 248 22.15 1.47 -18.81
N SER A 249 21.63 2.26 -17.87
CA SER A 249 22.39 2.88 -16.79
C SER A 249 22.95 1.82 -15.84
N GLN A 250 22.12 0.87 -15.41
CA GLN A 250 22.54 -0.25 -14.57
C GLN A 250 23.55 -1.14 -15.31
N LYS A 251 23.40 -1.33 -16.62
CA LYS A 251 24.38 -2.05 -17.45
C LYS A 251 25.72 -1.31 -17.53
N SER A 252 25.70 0.02 -17.58
CA SER A 252 26.94 0.81 -17.50
C SER A 252 27.60 0.68 -16.13
N ASP A 253 26.81 0.58 -15.06
CA ASP A 253 27.31 0.38 -13.69
C ASP A 253 27.94 -1.01 -13.52
N THR A 254 27.32 -2.06 -14.10
CA THR A 254 27.92 -3.40 -14.11
C THR A 254 29.26 -3.43 -14.85
N TRP A 255 29.45 -2.58 -15.88
CA TRP A 255 30.71 -2.52 -16.61
C TRP A 255 31.83 -1.83 -15.79
N TYR A 256 31.50 -0.83 -14.96
CA TYR A 256 32.46 -0.25 -14.01
C TYR A 256 32.84 -1.23 -12.91
N LEU A 257 31.88 -1.97 -12.37
CA LEU A 257 32.15 -3.02 -11.37
C LEU A 257 33.00 -4.15 -11.96
N GLU A 258 32.73 -4.54 -13.20
CA GLU A 258 33.50 -5.56 -13.93
C GLU A 258 34.94 -5.10 -14.18
N THR A 259 35.14 -3.89 -14.71
CA THR A 259 36.50 -3.34 -14.94
C THR A 259 37.27 -3.13 -13.63
N ALA A 260 36.61 -2.69 -12.56
CA ALA A 260 37.20 -2.58 -11.24
C ALA A 260 37.60 -3.95 -10.67
N PHE A 261 36.77 -4.98 -10.85
CA PHE A 261 37.08 -6.35 -10.44
C PHE A 261 38.27 -6.94 -11.20
N TYR A 262 38.39 -6.70 -12.51
CA TYR A 262 39.56 -7.13 -13.30
C TYR A 262 40.84 -6.41 -12.89
N ILE A 263 40.80 -5.10 -12.61
CA ILE A 263 41.96 -4.37 -12.09
C ILE A 263 42.34 -4.88 -10.68
N LEU A 264 41.36 -5.19 -9.84
CA LEU A 264 41.58 -5.80 -8.53
C LEU A 264 42.26 -7.17 -8.66
N ILE A 265 41.76 -8.05 -9.54
CA ILE A 265 42.40 -9.35 -9.79
C ILE A 265 43.80 -9.18 -10.37
N SER A 266 43.99 -8.24 -11.30
CA SER A 266 45.31 -7.96 -11.90
C SER A 266 46.32 -7.51 -10.85
N THR A 267 45.93 -6.58 -9.96
CA THR A 267 46.80 -6.12 -8.86
C THR A 267 47.02 -7.20 -7.81
N LEU A 268 46.01 -8.03 -7.50
CA LEU A 268 46.15 -9.16 -6.58
C LEU A 268 47.08 -10.23 -7.15
N SER A 269 46.93 -10.56 -8.44
CA SER A 269 47.82 -11.46 -9.18
C SER A 269 49.25 -10.93 -9.21
N TRP A 270 49.42 -9.62 -9.45
CA TRP A 270 50.73 -8.97 -9.34
C TRP A 270 51.30 -9.03 -7.92
N LEU A 271 50.47 -8.87 -6.89
CA LEU A 271 50.90 -8.95 -5.49
C LEU A 271 51.30 -10.38 -5.14
N ILE A 272 50.55 -11.39 -5.58
CA ILE A 272 50.86 -12.82 -5.42
C ILE A 272 52.17 -13.15 -6.13
N PHE A 273 52.32 -12.73 -7.39
CA PHE A 273 53.55 -12.89 -8.15
C PHE A 273 54.73 -12.23 -7.43
N ARG A 274 54.58 -10.97 -7.00
CA ARG A 274 55.64 -10.21 -6.34
C ARG A 274 55.98 -10.72 -4.94
N ARG A 275 54.98 -11.11 -4.15
CA ARG A 275 55.14 -11.44 -2.73
C ARG A 275 55.39 -12.92 -2.51
N PHE A 276 54.62 -13.78 -3.18
CA PHE A 276 54.62 -15.21 -2.96
C PHE A 276 55.55 -15.97 -3.90
N LEU A 277 55.81 -15.47 -5.12
CA LEU A 277 56.80 -16.11 -5.99
C LEU A 277 58.22 -15.60 -5.73
N TYR A 278 58.50 -14.30 -5.69
CA TYR A 278 59.90 -13.84 -5.59
C TYR A 278 60.57 -14.07 -4.23
N GLY A 279 59.85 -13.93 -3.12
CA GLY A 279 60.42 -14.14 -1.78
C GLY A 279 60.67 -15.62 -1.48
N PRO A 280 59.61 -16.45 -1.47
CA PRO A 280 59.71 -17.89 -1.26
C PRO A 280 60.57 -18.64 -2.27
N LEU A 281 60.64 -18.25 -3.55
CA LEU A 281 61.54 -18.93 -4.51
C LEU A 281 63.02 -18.66 -4.26
N TYR A 282 63.40 -17.55 -3.63
CA TYR A 282 64.79 -17.33 -3.21
C TYR A 282 65.08 -17.99 -1.86
N LEU A 283 64.08 -18.04 -0.97
CA LEU A 283 64.18 -18.77 0.29
C LEU A 283 64.12 -20.29 0.12
N LEU A 284 63.43 -20.84 -0.88
CA LEU A 284 63.29 -22.30 -1.08
C LEU A 284 64.64 -22.99 -1.30
N PRO A 285 65.52 -22.54 -2.22
CA PRO A 285 66.87 -23.09 -2.35
C PRO A 285 67.67 -22.98 -1.05
N ARG A 286 67.58 -21.83 -0.36
CA ARG A 286 68.28 -21.63 0.91
C ARG A 286 67.73 -22.51 2.04
N PHE A 287 66.42 -22.74 2.07
CA PHE A 287 65.73 -23.61 3.00
C PHE A 287 66.08 -25.07 2.75
N PHE A 288 66.11 -25.52 1.48
CA PHE A 288 66.57 -26.86 1.12
C PHE A 288 68.06 -27.06 1.43
N ILE A 289 68.93 -26.08 1.16
CA ILE A 289 70.35 -26.15 1.53
C ILE A 289 70.51 -26.22 3.06
N ASN A 290 69.79 -25.40 3.82
CA ASN A 290 69.87 -25.42 5.28
C ASN A 290 69.30 -26.70 5.89
N ILE A 291 68.24 -27.26 5.29
CA ILE A 291 67.69 -28.58 5.67
C ILE A 291 68.68 -29.68 5.35
N VAL A 292 69.26 -29.71 4.16
CA VAL A 292 70.26 -30.71 3.78
C VAL A 292 71.49 -30.60 4.68
N LEU A 293 71.95 -29.39 4.99
CA LEU A 293 73.04 -29.17 5.96
C LEU A 293 72.65 -29.59 7.39
N PHE A 294 71.42 -29.30 7.83
CA PHE A 294 70.93 -29.72 9.15
C PHE A 294 70.82 -31.24 9.25
N PHE A 295 70.27 -31.91 8.24
CA PHE A 295 70.20 -33.37 8.19
C PHE A 295 71.58 -34.00 8.02
N ALA A 296 72.47 -33.44 7.20
CA ALA A 296 73.86 -33.90 7.11
C ALA A 296 74.58 -33.74 8.46
N ASN A 297 74.40 -32.62 9.16
CA ASN A 297 74.99 -32.39 10.48
C ASN A 297 74.35 -33.30 11.55
N TRP A 298 73.05 -33.57 11.45
CA TRP A 298 72.38 -34.53 12.33
C TRP A 298 72.81 -35.97 12.06
N ILE A 299 72.98 -36.37 10.79
CA ILE A 299 73.28 -37.74 10.39
C ILE A 299 74.77 -38.06 10.45
N PHE A 300 75.66 -37.08 10.29
CA PHE A 300 77.11 -37.27 10.34
C PHE A 300 77.69 -36.79 11.67
N LEU A 301 77.39 -35.57 12.15
CA LEU A 301 78.02 -35.07 13.38
C LEU A 301 77.45 -35.70 14.64
N LYS A 302 76.15 -35.97 14.75
CA LYS A 302 75.61 -36.58 15.98
C LYS A 302 76.09 -38.01 16.25
N PRO A 303 76.13 -38.94 15.27
CA PRO A 303 76.74 -40.24 15.50
C PRO A 303 78.26 -40.14 15.63
N LEU A 304 78.95 -39.20 14.95
CA LEU A 304 80.38 -38.98 15.15
C LEU A 304 80.68 -38.48 16.59
N PHE A 305 79.87 -37.58 17.16
CA PHE A 305 79.98 -37.14 18.55
C PHE A 305 79.56 -38.22 19.55
N ALA A 306 78.57 -39.05 19.23
CA ALA A 306 78.19 -40.18 20.08
C ALA A 306 79.25 -41.29 20.07
N LEU A 307 79.93 -41.50 18.93
CA LEU A 307 81.00 -42.49 18.77
C LEU A 307 82.32 -41.97 19.38
N LEU A 308 82.62 -40.67 19.28
CA LEU A 308 83.69 -40.01 20.05
C LEU A 308 83.40 -39.95 21.57
N GLY A 309 82.12 -39.84 21.97
CA GLY A 309 81.71 -39.84 23.37
C GLY A 309 81.76 -41.21 24.04
N LEU A 310 81.62 -42.30 23.27
CA LEU A 310 81.69 -43.68 23.78
C LEU A 310 83.15 -44.20 23.86
N THR A 311 84.07 -43.66 23.05
CA THR A 311 85.52 -43.91 23.19
C THR A 311 86.15 -42.82 24.05
N GLY A 312 85.92 -42.88 25.37
CA GLY A 312 86.22 -41.81 26.32
C GLY A 312 87.65 -41.24 26.30
N ILE A 313 87.81 -40.10 25.62
CA ILE A 313 88.93 -39.16 25.80
C ILE A 313 88.32 -37.75 25.78
N VAL A 314 87.97 -37.24 26.96
CA VAL A 314 88.06 -35.84 27.43
C VAL A 314 87.09 -35.70 28.62
N ARG A 315 87.66 -35.71 29.82
CA ARG A 315 87.06 -35.08 31.01
C ARG A 315 87.27 -33.57 30.89
N THR A 316 86.25 -32.78 31.17
CA THR A 316 86.28 -31.67 32.16
C THR A 316 84.92 -30.96 32.17
N ASP A 317 84.16 -31.27 33.22
CA ASP A 317 83.45 -30.36 34.11
C ASP A 317 82.94 -29.01 33.55
N SER A 318 81.62 -28.89 33.43
CA SER A 318 80.89 -27.76 34.01
C SER A 318 79.43 -28.12 34.28
N THR A 319 79.02 -27.85 35.51
CA THR A 319 77.74 -28.16 36.13
C THR A 319 76.55 -27.43 35.49
N PRO A 320 75.41 -28.10 35.24
CA PRO A 320 74.16 -27.48 34.81
C PRO A 320 73.27 -27.11 36.01
N SER A 321 72.79 -25.87 36.09
CA SER A 321 71.68 -25.48 36.95
C SER A 321 70.35 -25.72 36.24
N ILE A 322 69.59 -26.69 36.73
CA ILE A 322 68.24 -27.08 36.34
C ILE A 322 67.23 -26.27 37.15
N SER A 323 66.14 -25.84 36.50
CA SER A 323 64.75 -25.90 37.00
C SER A 323 63.82 -25.34 35.91
N SER A 324 63.32 -26.18 34.99
CA SER A 324 62.08 -26.97 35.10
C SER A 324 60.79 -26.14 35.12
N THR A 325 60.28 -25.93 33.91
CA THR A 325 58.88 -25.94 33.46
C THR A 325 57.81 -26.37 34.48
N VAL A 326 56.66 -25.70 34.47
CA VAL A 326 55.38 -26.32 34.08
C VAL A 326 54.30 -25.28 33.72
N LEU A 327 53.52 -25.67 32.73
CA LEU A 327 52.33 -25.03 32.16
C LEU A 327 51.14 -25.13 33.14
N ASN A 328 50.22 -24.16 33.17
CA ASN A 328 48.81 -24.47 32.99
C ASN A 328 47.87 -23.26 32.82
N SER A 329 46.78 -23.60 32.16
CA SER A 329 45.61 -22.84 31.72
C SER A 329 44.67 -22.40 32.85
N SER A 330 43.88 -21.35 32.54
CA SER A 330 42.52 -21.06 33.03
C SER A 330 42.31 -19.98 34.10
N THR A 331 41.50 -19.00 33.68
CA THR A 331 40.51 -18.17 34.37
C THR A 331 40.47 -18.14 35.92
N ARG A 332 40.71 -16.94 36.48
CA ARG A 332 40.02 -16.27 37.62
C ARG A 332 41.01 -15.53 38.54
N THR A 333 40.63 -14.32 38.91
CA THR A 333 41.40 -13.35 39.70
C THR A 333 41.49 -13.71 41.20
N PRO A 334 42.66 -13.58 41.85
CA PRO A 334 42.74 -13.49 43.30
C PRO A 334 42.68 -12.04 43.77
N LEU A 335 41.72 -11.79 44.65
CA LEU A 335 41.47 -10.56 45.39
C LEU A 335 42.64 -10.29 46.36
N ILE A 336 43.31 -9.14 46.23
CA ILE A 336 44.32 -8.67 47.19
C ILE A 336 43.75 -7.43 47.90
N ILE A 337 43.55 -7.57 49.20
CA ILE A 337 43.14 -6.53 50.14
C ILE A 337 44.42 -6.02 50.82
N GLN A 338 44.69 -4.71 50.74
CA GLN A 338 45.65 -4.05 51.63
C GLN A 338 45.06 -2.76 52.24
N PRO A 339 45.42 -2.45 53.50
CA PRO A 339 44.69 -1.53 54.36
C PRO A 339 45.15 -0.06 54.28
N SER A 340 44.22 0.81 54.68
CA SER A 340 44.41 2.06 55.43
C SER A 340 45.37 3.13 54.90
N ALA A 341 44.72 4.19 54.42
CA ALA A 341 45.12 5.59 54.45
C ALA A 341 46.15 5.98 55.53
N THR A 342 47.34 6.38 55.08
CA THR A 342 48.22 7.37 55.72
C THR A 342 49.03 8.08 54.64
N GLY A 343 48.59 9.26 54.19
CA GLY A 343 49.31 10.03 53.17
C GLY A 343 48.69 11.41 52.94
N ARG A 344 49.40 12.43 53.40
CA ARG A 344 49.06 13.86 53.38
C ARG A 344 48.97 14.40 51.94
N ALA A 345 48.03 15.29 51.66
CA ALA A 345 47.72 15.79 50.32
C ALA A 345 48.82 16.71 49.74
N GLU A 346 49.35 16.32 48.58
CA GLU A 346 50.12 17.16 47.66
C GLU A 346 49.18 18.13 46.90
N PRO A 347 49.59 19.37 46.59
CA PRO A 347 48.75 20.31 45.83
C PRO A 347 48.60 19.88 44.37
N LEU A 348 47.36 19.97 43.85
CA LEU A 348 47.01 19.55 42.49
C LEU A 348 47.71 20.38 41.40
N PRO A 349 48.05 19.76 40.25
CA PRO A 349 48.63 20.44 39.10
C PRO A 349 47.65 21.43 38.45
N GLU A 350 48.19 22.56 38.01
CA GLU A 350 47.52 23.77 37.53
C GLU A 350 46.49 23.54 36.39
N LYS A 351 46.58 22.42 35.67
CA LYS A 351 45.65 22.03 34.59
C LYS A 351 44.27 21.55 35.06
N LEU A 352 44.05 21.35 36.36
CA LEU A 352 42.72 20.99 36.90
C LEU A 352 41.93 22.19 37.44
N ARG A 353 42.57 23.35 37.65
CA ARG A 353 41.90 24.59 38.08
C ARG A 353 40.94 25.12 37.01
N ASP A 354 41.30 24.98 35.74
CA ASP A 354 40.49 25.46 34.61
C ASP A 354 39.23 24.62 34.32
N ARG A 355 39.09 23.43 34.91
CA ARG A 355 37.84 22.66 34.88
C ARG A 355 36.83 23.03 35.97
N THR A 356 37.22 23.83 36.96
CA THR A 356 36.34 24.19 38.11
C THR A 356 35.66 25.56 37.96
N LYS A 357 35.95 26.32 36.90
CA LYS A 357 35.21 27.53 36.51
C LYS A 357 33.99 27.26 35.60
N ALA A 358 33.75 26.00 35.22
CA ALA A 358 32.60 25.60 34.43
C ALA A 358 31.75 24.56 35.18
N GLY A 359 30.76 25.05 35.93
CA GLY A 359 29.55 24.29 36.27
C GLY A 359 29.69 23.23 37.38
N GLY A 360 29.05 23.49 38.51
CA GLY A 360 29.13 22.66 39.72
C GLY A 360 28.60 21.22 39.57
N VAL A 361 29.20 20.36 40.39
CA VAL A 361 28.75 18.99 40.67
C VAL A 361 27.47 19.03 41.51
N ARG A 362 26.38 18.42 41.04
CA ARG A 362 25.20 18.14 41.86
C ARG A 362 25.43 16.84 42.65
N ALA A 363 25.49 16.96 43.97
CA ALA A 363 25.25 15.86 44.89
C ALA A 363 23.74 15.61 44.97
N GLY A 364 23.32 14.34 44.93
CA GLY A 364 21.91 13.94 45.07
C GLY A 364 21.54 12.74 44.20
N ALA A 365 22.21 11.60 44.41
CA ALA A 365 21.82 10.33 43.82
C ALA A 365 20.85 9.61 44.78
N GLY A 366 19.55 9.75 44.52
CA GLY A 366 18.50 8.99 45.19
C GLY A 366 17.21 9.05 44.38
N GLY A 367 16.90 7.97 43.68
CA GLY A 367 15.53 7.61 43.30
C GLY A 367 15.08 7.92 41.87
N SER A 368 14.96 6.83 41.10
CA SER A 368 14.01 6.60 39.99
C SER A 368 14.02 7.49 38.75
N GLY A 369 14.35 6.88 37.60
CA GLY A 369 13.66 7.19 36.34
C GLY A 369 14.40 8.05 35.31
N ALA A 370 15.69 7.80 35.06
CA ALA A 370 16.36 8.38 33.90
C ALA A 370 16.14 7.50 32.65
N LYS A 371 15.23 7.94 31.76
CA LYS A 371 15.17 7.44 30.37
C LYS A 371 16.49 7.80 29.68
N VAL A 372 17.21 6.76 29.27
CA VAL A 372 18.47 6.82 28.52
C VAL A 372 18.25 7.55 27.19
N GLY A 373 19.27 8.28 26.76
CA GLY A 373 19.32 9.08 25.54
C GLY A 373 18.87 8.33 24.29
N LYS A 374 18.22 9.09 23.42
CA LYS A 374 17.52 8.64 22.22
C LYS A 374 18.51 8.62 21.05
N ASP A 375 19.05 7.44 20.76
CA ASP A 375 19.82 7.21 19.53
C ASP A 375 18.82 6.93 18.39
N PRO A 376 18.90 7.65 17.25
CA PRO A 376 17.91 7.55 16.17
C PRO A 376 17.85 6.16 15.51
N GLU A 377 18.96 5.43 15.49
CA GLU A 377 19.02 4.08 14.90
C GLU A 377 18.21 3.05 15.70
N ARG A 378 18.14 3.19 17.03
CA ARG A 378 17.34 2.27 17.87
C ARG A 378 15.84 2.52 17.76
N GLU A 379 15.44 3.72 17.35
CA GLU A 379 14.02 4.04 17.12
C GLU A 379 13.56 3.49 15.76
N ILE A 380 14.41 3.56 14.73
CA ILE A 380 14.17 2.91 13.43
C ILE A 380 14.08 1.38 13.59
N GLN A 381 14.99 0.78 14.37
CA GLN A 381 14.95 -0.67 14.61
C GLN A 381 13.68 -1.11 15.35
N ARG A 382 13.21 -0.32 16.34
CA ARG A 382 11.95 -0.60 17.04
C ARG A 382 10.74 -0.46 16.14
N GLN A 383 10.73 0.54 15.25
CA GLN A 383 9.66 0.73 14.28
C GLN A 383 9.60 -0.40 13.26
N GLN A 384 10.77 -0.92 12.84
CA GLN A 384 10.84 -2.08 11.95
C GLN A 384 10.34 -3.37 12.63
N ASP A 385 10.77 -3.64 13.87
CA ASP A 385 10.27 -4.78 14.66
C ASP A 385 8.75 -4.68 14.91
N GLU A 386 8.22 -3.47 15.08
CA GLU A 386 6.78 -3.24 15.26
C GLU A 386 6.00 -3.43 13.95
N LEU A 387 6.56 -3.03 12.81
CA LEU A 387 5.98 -3.26 11.48
C LEU A 387 5.97 -4.74 11.09
N GLU A 388 7.02 -5.50 11.41
CA GLU A 388 7.08 -6.94 11.17
C GLU A 388 6.02 -7.68 12.00
N ARG A 389 5.82 -7.30 13.26
CA ARG A 389 4.75 -7.87 14.10
C ARG A 389 3.35 -7.57 13.58
N LEU A 390 3.13 -6.37 13.02
CA LEU A 390 1.85 -6.02 12.40
C LEU A 390 1.60 -6.83 11.12
N ARG A 391 2.63 -7.05 10.30
CA ARG A 391 2.53 -7.92 9.12
C ARG A 391 2.29 -9.38 9.47
N GLU A 392 2.95 -9.90 10.51
CA GLU A 392 2.68 -11.24 11.03
C GLU A 392 1.24 -11.36 11.56
N GLN A 393 0.72 -10.33 12.22
CA GLN A 393 -0.66 -10.31 12.69
C GLN A 393 -1.69 -10.27 11.53
N GLU A 394 -1.43 -9.51 10.45
CA GLU A 394 -2.27 -9.53 9.25
C GLU A 394 -2.28 -10.91 8.58
N HIS A 395 -1.13 -11.58 8.48
CA HIS A 395 -1.04 -12.92 7.91
C HIS A 395 -1.80 -13.98 8.72
N ILE A 396 -1.82 -13.84 10.05
CA ILE A 396 -2.60 -14.71 10.94
C ILE A 396 -4.10 -14.46 10.77
N LEU A 397 -4.52 -13.19 10.64
CA LEU A 397 -5.92 -12.83 10.41
C LEU A 397 -6.41 -13.28 9.03
N GLU A 398 -5.59 -13.19 7.99
CA GLU A 398 -5.92 -13.72 6.66
C GLU A 398 -6.00 -15.25 6.66
N GLY A 399 -5.13 -15.93 7.40
CA GLY A 399 -5.21 -17.38 7.61
C GLY A 399 -6.50 -17.80 8.31
N GLU A 400 -6.89 -17.09 9.36
CA GLU A 400 -8.12 -17.37 10.12
C GLU A 400 -9.39 -17.04 9.31
N LEU A 401 -9.38 -15.96 8.53
CA LEU A 401 -10.45 -15.59 7.60
C LEU A 401 -10.58 -16.59 6.45
N SER A 402 -9.46 -17.05 5.88
CA SER A 402 -9.42 -18.07 4.84
C SER A 402 -9.92 -19.43 5.37
N GLU A 403 -9.53 -19.81 6.59
CA GLU A 403 -10.01 -21.03 7.24
C GLU A 403 -11.51 -20.93 7.60
N SER A 404 -11.99 -19.75 7.99
CA SER A 404 -13.42 -19.48 8.20
C SER A 404 -14.23 -19.54 6.90
N ILE A 405 -13.71 -18.99 5.80
CA ILE A 405 -14.33 -19.05 4.46
C ILE A 405 -14.36 -20.50 3.96
N GLY A 406 -13.28 -21.27 4.15
CA GLY A 406 -13.24 -22.70 3.84
C GLY A 406 -14.28 -23.50 4.63
N LYS A 407 -14.37 -23.28 5.96
CA LYS A 407 -15.39 -23.91 6.81
C LYS A 407 -16.82 -23.49 6.46
N MET A 408 -17.04 -22.29 5.92
CA MET A 408 -18.35 -21.83 5.47
C MET A 408 -18.73 -22.43 4.11
N ALA A 409 -17.76 -22.58 3.21
CA ALA A 409 -17.92 -23.28 1.94
C ALA A 409 -18.27 -24.77 2.17
N ASP A 410 -17.56 -25.46 3.06
CA ASP A 410 -17.82 -26.86 3.42
C ASP A 410 -19.19 -27.06 4.09
N LYS A 411 -19.61 -26.12 4.95
CA LYS A 411 -20.97 -26.14 5.54
C LYS A 411 -22.06 -25.88 4.52
N SER A 412 -21.80 -25.05 3.50
CA SER A 412 -22.73 -24.85 2.39
C SER A 412 -22.84 -26.09 1.49
N GLY A 413 -21.72 -26.78 1.24
CA GLY A 413 -21.69 -28.05 0.50
C GLY A 413 -22.43 -29.17 1.22
N GLN A 414 -22.25 -29.28 2.54
CA GLN A 414 -22.93 -30.30 3.35
C GLN A 414 -24.44 -30.04 3.55
N GLN A 415 -24.89 -28.78 3.44
CA GLN A 415 -26.33 -28.49 3.37
C GLN A 415 -26.94 -28.86 2.01
N GLY A 416 -26.15 -28.85 0.94
CA GLY A 416 -26.59 -29.31 -0.40
C GLY A 416 -26.78 -30.82 -0.52
N GLU A 417 -26.08 -31.63 0.29
CA GLU A 417 -26.14 -33.11 0.20
C GLU A 417 -27.16 -33.78 1.15
N LYS A 418 -27.75 -33.04 2.11
CA LYS A 418 -28.72 -33.62 3.07
C LYS A 418 -30.20 -33.36 2.74
N THR A 419 -30.50 -32.63 1.67
CA THR A 419 -31.85 -32.52 1.09
C THR A 419 -31.85 -33.15 -0.29
N GLY A 420 -31.72 -34.48 -0.31
CA GLY A 420 -31.71 -35.31 -1.51
C GLY A 420 -32.71 -36.46 -1.44
N GLN A 421 -33.96 -36.16 -1.08
CA GLN A 421 -35.11 -36.98 -1.46
C GLN A 421 -36.25 -36.07 -1.91
N GLY A 422 -36.39 -35.95 -3.23
CA GLY A 422 -37.56 -35.40 -3.90
C GLY A 422 -37.67 -33.88 -3.87
N GLU A 423 -37.00 -33.20 -4.79
CA GLU A 423 -37.63 -32.25 -5.73
C GLU A 423 -36.57 -31.68 -6.69
N GLU A 424 -36.92 -31.73 -7.97
CA GLU A 424 -36.10 -31.38 -9.12
C GLU A 424 -35.76 -29.88 -9.09
N ASN A 425 -34.47 -29.55 -9.21
CA ASN A 425 -33.94 -28.21 -9.01
C ASN A 425 -34.22 -27.33 -10.24
N VAL A 426 -35.39 -26.70 -10.28
CA VAL A 426 -35.82 -25.88 -11.42
C VAL A 426 -35.27 -24.45 -11.30
N VAL A 427 -34.22 -24.13 -12.06
CA VAL A 427 -33.66 -22.78 -12.15
C VAL A 427 -34.60 -21.87 -12.94
N ARG A 428 -35.01 -20.75 -12.34
CA ARG A 428 -35.92 -19.75 -12.93
C ARG A 428 -35.15 -18.49 -13.33
N ARG A 429 -35.41 -17.95 -14.52
CA ARG A 429 -34.87 -16.63 -14.92
C ARG A 429 -35.67 -15.50 -14.25
N GLY A 430 -35.08 -14.30 -14.22
CA GLY A 430 -35.68 -13.09 -13.62
C GLY A 430 -37.07 -12.70 -14.14
N ASP A 431 -37.49 -13.23 -15.29
CA ASP A 431 -38.82 -13.02 -15.89
C ASP A 431 -39.86 -14.09 -15.49
N GLY A 432 -39.56 -14.96 -14.52
CA GLY A 432 -40.50 -15.91 -13.92
C GLY A 432 -40.82 -17.15 -14.78
N THR A 433 -40.26 -17.27 -15.97
CA THR A 433 -40.37 -18.49 -16.80
C THR A 433 -39.31 -19.52 -16.44
N ILE A 434 -39.74 -20.79 -16.39
CA ILE A 434 -38.91 -21.95 -16.03
C ILE A 434 -37.96 -22.27 -17.19
N LEU A 435 -36.67 -22.39 -16.88
CA LEU A 435 -35.66 -22.78 -17.86
C LEU A 435 -35.79 -24.28 -18.13
N GLN A 436 -36.34 -24.66 -19.28
CA GLN A 436 -36.32 -26.06 -19.71
C GLN A 436 -34.91 -26.46 -20.07
N ASP A 437 -34.41 -27.54 -19.47
CA ASP A 437 -33.13 -28.13 -19.83
C ASP A 437 -33.16 -28.57 -21.29
N ARG A 438 -32.10 -28.19 -22.00
CA ARG A 438 -31.95 -28.45 -23.43
C ARG A 438 -31.75 -29.95 -23.62
N GLY A 439 -32.83 -30.66 -23.93
CA GLY A 439 -32.78 -32.05 -24.36
C GLY A 439 -31.99 -32.25 -25.67
N ASP A 440 -32.11 -33.46 -26.21
CA ASP A 440 -31.30 -34.06 -27.27
C ASP A 440 -31.46 -33.37 -28.65
N VAL A 441 -31.02 -32.13 -28.75
CA VAL A 441 -30.97 -31.34 -29.99
C VAL A 441 -29.55 -31.40 -30.55
N PRO A 442 -29.33 -31.93 -31.77
CA PRO A 442 -27.99 -32.09 -32.31
C PRO A 442 -27.28 -30.73 -32.45
N LYS A 443 -26.02 -30.71 -32.01
CA LYS A 443 -25.17 -29.52 -31.89
C LYS A 443 -24.92 -28.90 -33.28
N ASN A 444 -25.16 -27.61 -33.42
CA ASN A 444 -24.97 -26.88 -34.67
C ASN A 444 -23.47 -26.85 -35.06
N PRO A 445 -23.06 -27.45 -36.19
CA PRO A 445 -21.66 -27.63 -36.56
C PRO A 445 -20.94 -26.33 -36.99
N LYS A 446 -21.67 -25.21 -37.13
CA LYS A 446 -21.11 -23.92 -37.56
C LYS A 446 -20.58 -23.04 -36.43
N LYS A 447 -20.73 -23.45 -35.16
CA LYS A 447 -20.14 -22.72 -34.03
C LYS A 447 -18.86 -23.41 -33.59
N LYS A 448 -17.72 -22.75 -33.84
CA LYS A 448 -16.40 -23.15 -33.34
C LYS A 448 -16.45 -23.06 -31.82
N THR A 449 -16.35 -24.20 -31.14
CA THR A 449 -16.20 -24.22 -29.68
C THR A 449 -14.77 -23.84 -29.34
N PHE A 450 -14.63 -22.89 -28.42
CA PHE A 450 -13.38 -22.61 -27.74
C PHE A 450 -13.13 -23.79 -26.80
N GLU A 451 -12.18 -24.65 -27.14
CA GLU A 451 -11.77 -25.80 -26.32
C GLU A 451 -10.54 -25.36 -25.53
N ALA A 452 -10.77 -24.87 -24.30
CA ALA A 452 -9.75 -24.33 -23.42
C ALA A 452 -8.56 -25.29 -23.26
N ASP A 453 -8.83 -26.58 -23.05
CA ASP A 453 -7.78 -27.61 -22.88
C ASP A 453 -6.86 -27.76 -24.11
N VAL A 454 -7.35 -27.47 -25.31
CA VAL A 454 -6.56 -27.54 -26.55
C VAL A 454 -5.73 -26.28 -26.74
N GLU A 455 -6.26 -25.13 -26.34
CA GLU A 455 -5.55 -23.85 -26.42
C GLU A 455 -4.46 -23.72 -25.36
N ASP A 456 -4.71 -24.21 -24.13
CA ASP A 456 -3.74 -24.21 -23.04
C ASP A 456 -2.52 -25.08 -23.40
N ARG A 457 -2.74 -26.29 -23.94
CA ARG A 457 -1.66 -27.15 -24.44
C ARG A 457 -0.85 -26.50 -25.56
N LYS A 458 -1.52 -25.74 -26.43
CA LYS A 458 -0.85 -25.05 -27.54
C LYS A 458 0.03 -23.91 -27.03
N GLN A 459 -0.39 -23.21 -25.98
CA GLN A 459 0.41 -22.16 -25.33
C GLN A 459 1.62 -22.75 -24.60
N GLU A 460 1.46 -23.88 -23.90
CA GLU A 460 2.57 -24.60 -23.27
C GLU A 460 3.64 -25.03 -24.30
N GLU A 461 3.22 -25.54 -25.46
CA GLU A 461 4.14 -25.89 -26.56
C GLU A 461 4.86 -24.68 -27.18
N GLU A 462 4.21 -23.52 -27.22
CA GLU A 462 4.82 -22.28 -27.74
C GLU A 462 5.86 -21.74 -26.76
N GLU A 463 5.58 -21.77 -25.44
CA GLU A 463 6.56 -21.40 -24.41
C GLU A 463 7.79 -22.32 -24.40
N GLU A 464 7.61 -23.63 -24.60
CA GLU A 464 8.74 -24.56 -24.67
C GLU A 464 9.63 -24.30 -25.89
N LYS A 465 9.03 -23.95 -27.03
CA LYS A 465 9.77 -23.59 -28.25
C LYS A 465 10.55 -22.29 -28.08
N GLU A 466 9.99 -21.31 -27.37
CA GLU A 466 10.65 -20.04 -27.09
C GLU A 466 11.81 -20.19 -26.08
N LYS A 467 11.63 -21.08 -25.09
CA LYS A 467 12.72 -21.48 -24.16
C LYS A 467 13.83 -22.28 -24.87
N ALA A 468 13.51 -22.99 -25.94
CA ALA A 468 14.49 -23.74 -26.73
C ALA A 468 15.25 -22.87 -27.76
N SER A 469 14.62 -21.86 -28.34
CA SER A 469 15.29 -20.90 -29.24
C SER A 469 16.26 -20.00 -28.48
N THR A 470 15.85 -19.48 -27.33
CA THR A 470 16.71 -18.66 -26.45
C THR A 470 17.96 -19.40 -26.00
N LYS A 471 17.86 -20.70 -25.67
CA LYS A 471 19.04 -21.54 -25.35
C LYS A 471 19.98 -21.79 -26.52
N ARG A 472 19.53 -21.69 -27.77
CA ARG A 472 20.40 -21.86 -28.95
C ARG A 472 21.18 -20.60 -29.30
N ASP A 473 20.65 -19.43 -28.96
CA ASP A 473 21.32 -18.15 -29.20
C ASP A 473 22.36 -17.80 -28.10
N GLU A 474 22.40 -18.57 -27.00
CA GLU A 474 23.37 -18.42 -25.89
C GLU A 474 24.60 -19.35 -25.98
N LEU A 475 24.72 -20.15 -27.04
CA LEU A 475 25.90 -20.99 -27.37
C LEU A 475 26.61 -20.45 -28.60
#